data_AF-A0A7C1C1G2-F1
#
_entry.id   AF-A0A7C1C1G2-F1
#
_cell.length_a   1.000
_cell.length_b   1.000
_cell.length_c   1.000
_cell.angle_alpha   90.00
_cell.angle_beta   90.00
_cell.angle_gamma   90.00
#
_symmetry.space_group_name_H-M   'P 1'
#
loop_
_entity.id
_entity.type
_entity.pdbx_description
1 polymer ?
#
loop_
_entity_poly.entity_id
_entity_poly.type
_entity_poly.pdbx_seq_one_letter_code
_entity_poly.pdbx_strand_id
1 'polypeptide(L)' 'HPHYSSLLIIGLGLGIFFYSLLTLVIAILAFPLMIWSVIDEEKYLLKEYGKEYEDYMKEVRWRLIPGIF' A
#
# COMPACT_ATOMS: atom_id res chain seq x y z
N HIS A 1 -2.92 4.60 -3.68
CA HIS A 1 -3.16 4.52 -2.22
C HIS A 1 -2.00 5.09 -1.39
N PRO A 2 -1.78 6.42 -1.42
CA PRO A 2 -0.71 7.08 -0.64
C PRO A 2 -0.83 6.87 0.88
N HIS A 3 -2.04 6.63 1.39
CA HIS A 3 -2.28 6.31 2.80
C HIS A 3 -1.57 5.00 3.22
N TYR A 4 -1.65 3.96 2.38
CA TYR A 4 -1.02 2.66 2.64
C TYR A 4 0.51 2.78 2.63
N SER A 5 1.07 3.59 1.74
CA SER A 5 2.50 3.91 1.71
C SER A 5 2.96 4.62 2.98
N SER A 6 2.15 5.56 3.48
CA SER A 6 2.51 6.32 4.69
C SER A 6 2.61 5.43 5.94
N LEU A 7 1.73 4.45 6.07
CA LEU A 7 1.75 3.46 7.16
C LEU A 7 3.01 2.59 7.14
N LEU A 8 3.47 2.18 5.95
CA LEU A 8 4.72 1.42 5.81
C LEU A 8 5.94 2.26 6.18
N ILE A 9 5.97 3.54 5.77
CA ILE A 9 7.04 4.48 6.12
C ILE A 9 7.06 4.73 7.63
N ILE A 10 5.89 4.89 8.27
CA ILE A 10 5.78 5.06 9.72
C ILE A 10 6.26 3.80 10.45
N GLY A 11 5.83 2.62 10.02
CA GLY A 11 6.24 1.35 10.63
C GLY A 11 7.76 1.13 10.56
N LEU A 12 8.36 1.40 9.40
CA LEU A 12 9.80 1.34 9.22
C LEU A 12 10.53 2.41 10.03
N GLY A 13 10.03 3.66 10.01
CA GLY A 13 10.60 4.77 10.76
C GLY A 13 10.62 4.52 12.28
N LEU A 14 9.52 3.97 12.82
CA LEU A 14 9.44 3.58 14.22
C LEU A 14 10.38 2.41 14.55
N GLY A 15 10.47 1.41 13.66
CA GLY A 15 11.40 0.28 13.84
C GLY A 15 12.86 0.71 13.92
N ILE A 16 13.25 1.66 13.06
CA ILE A 16 14.59 2.27 13.08
C ILE A 16 14.79 3.13 14.34
N PHE A 17 13.82 3.99 14.65
CA PHE A 17 13.89 4.91 15.81
C PHE A 17 14.09 4.17 17.14
N PHE A 18 13.37 3.05 17.33
CA PHE A 18 13.47 2.24 18.55
C PHE A 18 14.58 1.17 18.51
N TYR A 19 15.34 1.05 17.41
CA TYR A 19 16.30 -0.04 17.18
C TYR A 19 15.72 -1.44 17.42
N SER A 20 14.42 -1.60 17.14
CA SER A 20 13.67 -2.81 17.44
C SER A 20 13.60 -3.71 16.21
N LEU A 21 14.39 -4.79 16.23
CA LEU A 21 14.36 -5.80 15.18
C LEU A 21 12.97 -6.42 15.03
N LEU A 22 12.24 -6.60 16.14
CA LEU A 22 10.89 -7.14 16.14
C LEU A 22 9.91 -6.21 15.41
N THR A 23 10.02 -4.90 15.65
CA THR A 23 9.17 -3.90 14.97
C THR A 23 9.49 -3.84 13.48
N LEU A 24 10.77 -3.95 13.10
CA LEU A 24 11.17 -4.02 11.69
C LEU A 24 10.63 -5.26 10.98
N VAL A 25 10.70 -6.43 11.64
CA VAL A 25 10.16 -7.68 11.08
C VAL A 25 8.64 -7.58 10.89
N ILE A 26 7.91 -7.02 11.87
CA ILE A 26 6.46 -6.81 11.74
C ILE A 26 6.16 -5.83 10.60
N ALA A 27 6.92 -4.74 10.47
CA ALA A 27 6.75 -3.77 9.39
C ALA A 27 6.98 -4.42 8.02
N ILE A 28 8.00 -5.28 7.88
CA ILE A 28 8.25 -6.03 6.63
C ILE A 28 7.11 -7.02 6.34
N LEU A 29 6.61 -7.73 7.35
CA LEU A 29 5.48 -8.64 7.18
C LEU A 29 4.17 -7.91 6.85
N ALA A 30 4.05 -6.63 7.20
CA ALA A 30 2.90 -5.81 6.85
C ALA A 30 2.85 -5.46 5.35
N PHE A 31 3.99 -5.43 4.64
CA PHE A 31 4.03 -5.15 3.19
C PHE A 31 3.11 -6.08 2.37
N PRO A 32 3.24 -7.42 2.41
CA PRO A 32 2.39 -8.31 1.63
C PRO A 32 0.91 -8.23 2.03
N LEU A 33 0.62 -8.01 3.31
CA LEU A 33 -0.77 -7.81 3.78
C LEU A 33 -1.40 -6.53 3.23
N MET A 34 -0.62 -5.45 3.14
CA MET A 34 -1.08 -4.19 2.57
C MET A 34 -1.26 -4.29 1.06
N ILE A 35 -0.36 -4.97 0.35
CA ILE A 35 -0.52 -5.25 -1.08
C ILE A 35 -1.80 -6.04 -1.33
N TRP A 36 -2.07 -7.08 -0.52
CA TRP A 36 -3.31 -7.84 -0.64
C TRP A 36 -4.52 -6.94 -0.44
N SER A 37 -4.54 -6.14 0.64
CA SER A 37 -5.67 -5.25 0.94
C SER A 37 -5.94 -4.26 -0.20
N VAL A 38 -4.89 -3.68 -0.78
CA VAL A 38 -5.02 -2.76 -1.93
C VAL A 38 -5.62 -3.46 -3.15
N ILE A 39 -5.19 -4.69 -3.45
CA ILE A 39 -5.74 -5.46 -4.58
C ILE A 39 -7.23 -5.80 -4.33
N ASP A 40 -7.60 -6.12 -3.10
CA ASP A 40 -8.99 -6.43 -2.75
C ASP A 40 -9.87 -5.18 -2.82
N GLU A 41 -9.39 -4.04 -2.31
CA GLU A 41 -10.04 -2.74 -2.41
C GLU A 41 -10.23 -2.33 -3.88
N GLU A 42 -9.21 -2.47 -4.73
CA GLU A 42 -9.32 -2.19 -6.16
C GLU A 42 -10.33 -3.08 -6.87
N LYS A 43 -10.43 -4.37 -6.52
CA LYS A 43 -11.45 -5.26 -7.08
C LYS A 43 -12.85 -4.81 -6.68
N TYR A 44 -13.02 -4.35 -5.45
CA TYR A 44 -14.28 -3.79 -4.97
C TYR A 44 -14.62 -2.49 -5.72
N LEU A 45 -13.67 -1.58 -5.85
CA LEU A 45 -13.83 -0.32 -6.57
C LEU A 45 -14.10 -0.53 -8.07
N LEU A 46 -13.43 -1.49 -8.72
CA LEU A 46 -13.75 -1.89 -10.10
C LEU A 46 -15.17 -2.47 -10.22
N LYS A 47 -15.64 -3.19 -9.21
CA LYS A 47 -17.01 -3.75 -9.21
C LYS A 47 -18.06 -2.66 -9.03
N GLU A 48 -17.78 -1.65 -8.20
CA GLU A 48 -18.73 -0.58 -7.86
C GLU A 48 -18.74 0.55 -8.90
N TYR A 49 -17.57 0.98 -9.37
CA TYR A 49 -17.41 2.14 -10.26
C TYR A 49 -17.07 1.75 -11.72
N GLY A 50 -16.69 0.50 -11.98
CA GLY A 50 -16.47 -0.02 -13.33
C GLY A 50 -15.48 0.80 -14.15
N LYS A 51 -15.99 1.41 -15.23
CA LYS A 51 -15.20 2.15 -16.22
C LYS A 51 -14.58 3.43 -15.66
N GLU A 52 -15.25 4.13 -14.76
CA GLU A 52 -14.71 5.38 -14.18
C GLU A 52 -13.43 5.10 -13.39
N TYR A 53 -13.43 3.99 -12.65
CA TYR A 53 -12.24 3.56 -11.92
C TYR A 53 -11.17 3.00 -12.86
N GLU A 54 -11.55 2.28 -13.91
CA GLU A 54 -10.61 1.80 -14.92
C GLU A 54 -9.86 2.96 -15.62
N ASP A 55 -10.57 4.05 -15.93
CA ASP A 55 -9.96 5.24 -16.54
C ASP A 55 -9.08 6.00 -15.54
N TYR A 56 -9.52 6.11 -14.27
CA TYR A 56 -8.68 6.64 -13.20
C TYR A 56 -7.37 5.84 -13.01
N MET A 57 -7.44 4.51 -13.10
CA MET A 57 -6.25 3.65 -13.02
C MET A 57 -5.27 3.84 -14.18
N LYS A 58 -5.75 4.31 -15.35
CA LYS A 58 -4.88 4.65 -16.49
C LYS A 58 -4.12 5.95 -16.26
N GLU A 59 -4.72 6.91 -15.57
CA GLU A 59 -4.10 8.18 -15.20
C GLU A 59 -3.13 8.01 -14.02
N VAL A 60 -3.50 7.22 -13.02
CA VAL A 60 -2.70 6.98 -11.81
C VAL A 60 -2.06 5.59 -11.84
N ARG A 61 -0.93 5.49 -12.54
CA ARG A 61 -0.17 4.23 -12.68
C ARG A 61 0.47 3.71 -11.39
N TRP A 62 0.69 4.57 -10.40
CA TRP A 62 1.42 4.24 -9.17
C TRP A 62 0.46 4.18 -7.96
N ARG A 63 0.42 3.03 -7.30
CA ARG A 63 -0.55 2.67 -6.25
C ARG A 63 0.06 2.74 -4.85
N LEU A 64 1.29 2.29 -4.65
CA LEU A 64 1.98 2.23 -3.35
C LEU A 64 3.36 2.92 -3.39
N ILE A 65 4.20 2.67 -4.38
CA ILE A 65 5.53 3.27 -4.48
C ILE A 65 5.74 3.73 -5.93
N PRO A 66 5.91 5.04 -6.18
CA PRO A 66 6.24 5.55 -7.51
C PRO A 66 7.49 4.83 -8.05
N GLY A 67 7.37 4.14 -9.18
CA GLY A 67 8.44 3.35 -9.80
C GLY A 67 8.37 1.83 -9.57
N ILE A 68 7.58 1.34 -8.62
CA ILE A 68 7.51 -0.09 -8.26
C ILE A 68 6.07 -0.62 -8.27
N PHE A 69 5.15 0.13 -7.67
CA PHE A 69 3.74 -0.28 -7.56
C PHE A 69 2.81 0.91 -7.50
#